data_AF-A0A2V5W8E6-F1
#
_entry.id   AF-A0A2V5W8E6-F1
#
_cell.length_a   1.000
_cell.length_b   1.000
_cell.length_c   1.000
_cell.angle_alpha   90.00
_cell.angle_beta   90.00
_cell.angle_gamma   90.00
#
_symmetry.space_group_name_H-M   'P 1'
#
loop_
_entity.id
_entity.type
_entity.pdbx_description
1 polymer ?
#
loop_
_entity_poly.entity_id
_entity_poly.type
_entity_poly.pdbx_seq_one_letter_code
_entity_poly.pdbx_strand_id
1 'polypeptide(L)'
;ELGGSNPINYQRAIEIYGQLASDQNGPIHWRNQALFKKALCLEKKGDRTSALATFYKVLEDEARPDRRREIFWYYKAGFNAARLLEDESKWESAAAIYEKLVAAEGSRSEEAKARLNHLRLEHFLWTD
;
A
#
# COMPACT_ATOMS: atom_id res chain seq x y z
N GLU A 1 6.11 -17.99 -21.58
CA GLU A 1 5.25 -16.83 -21.27
C GLU A 1 3.95 -17.31 -20.63
N LEU A 2 3.64 -16.92 -19.39
CA LEU A 2 2.39 -17.24 -18.69
C LEU A 2 1.90 -15.95 -18.01
N GLY A 3 1.58 -14.94 -18.82
CA GLY A 3 1.31 -13.58 -18.33
C GLY A 3 -0.08 -13.03 -18.66
N GLY A 4 -0.97 -13.85 -19.23
CA GLY A 4 -2.33 -13.43 -19.57
C GLY A 4 -3.27 -13.62 -18.40
N SER A 5 -3.52 -12.56 -17.65
CA SER A 5 -4.77 -12.16 -16.96
C SER A 5 -5.86 -13.20 -16.66
N ASN A 6 -5.53 -14.41 -16.20
CA ASN A 6 -6.53 -15.40 -15.80
C ASN A 6 -6.90 -15.20 -14.32
N PRO A 7 -8.18 -14.95 -13.98
CA PRO A 7 -8.63 -14.81 -12.59
C PRO A 7 -8.24 -15.99 -11.68
N ILE A 8 -8.13 -17.20 -12.23
CA ILE A 8 -7.69 -18.41 -11.50
C ILE A 8 -6.22 -18.28 -11.06
N ASN A 9 -5.37 -17.61 -11.86
CA ASN A 9 -3.97 -17.39 -11.51
C ASN A 9 -3.82 -16.39 -10.36
N TYR A 10 -4.73 -15.42 -10.23
CA TYR A 10 -4.69 -14.47 -9.12
C TYR A 10 -5.04 -15.12 -7.79
N GLN A 11 -6.02 -16.03 -7.73
CA GLN A 11 -6.37 -16.72 -6.48
C GLN A 11 -5.18 -17.53 -5.94
N ARG A 12 -4.54 -18.32 -6.81
CA ARG A 12 -3.35 -19.09 -6.42
C ARG A 12 -2.19 -18.19 -5.99
N ALA A 13 -1.98 -17.07 -6.68
CA ALA A 13 -0.96 -16.10 -6.29
C ALA A 13 -1.24 -15.48 -4.91
N ILE A 14 -2.49 -15.13 -4.62
CA ILE A 14 -2.93 -14.58 -3.32
C ILE A 14 -2.59 -15.55 -2.18
N GLU A 15 -2.82 -16.84 -2.38
CA GLU A 15 -2.54 -17.88 -1.39
C GLU A 15 -1.03 -18.02 -1.14
N ILE A 16 -0.23 -18.13 -2.21
CA ILE A 16 1.24 -18.26 -2.12
C ILE A 16 1.85 -17.03 -1.43
N TYR A 17 1.47 -15.82 -1.85
CA TYR A 17 1.96 -14.60 -1.21
C TYR A 17 1.47 -14.47 0.23
N GLY A 18 0.26 -14.96 0.53
CA GLY A 18 -0.25 -15.03 1.90
C GLY A 18 0.59 -15.91 2.80
N GLN A 19 0.97 -17.10 2.33
CA GLN A 19 1.87 -18.01 3.04
C GLN A 19 3.24 -17.37 3.27
N LEU A 20 3.85 -16.80 2.23
CA LEU A 20 5.15 -16.13 2.35
C LEU A 20 5.11 -14.95 3.33
N ALA A 21 4.05 -14.13 3.30
CA ALA A 21 3.88 -13.02 4.23
C ALA A 21 3.67 -13.48 5.69
N SER A 22 3.25 -14.73 5.90
CA SER A 22 2.97 -15.29 7.23
C SER A 22 4.20 -15.93 7.88
N ASP A 23 5.30 -16.09 7.16
CA ASP A 23 6.57 -16.54 7.71
C ASP A 23 7.15 -15.46 8.65
N GLN A 24 7.14 -15.76 9.95
CA GLN A 24 7.61 -14.85 11.00
C GLN A 24 9.13 -14.78 11.11
N ASN A 25 9.84 -15.76 10.52
CA ASN A 25 11.30 -15.84 10.54
C ASN A 25 11.93 -15.23 9.28
N GLY A 26 11.11 -14.93 8.27
CA GLY A 26 11.55 -14.33 7.01
C GLY A 26 11.98 -12.87 7.16
N PRO A 27 12.89 -12.37 6.29
CA PRO A 27 13.27 -10.96 6.30
C PRO A 27 12.07 -10.05 5.97
N ILE A 28 11.97 -8.90 6.63
CA ILE A 28 10.84 -7.96 6.49
C ILE A 28 10.56 -7.55 5.04
N HIS A 29 11.60 -7.37 4.22
CA HIS A 29 11.43 -7.00 2.81
C HIS A 29 10.72 -8.08 1.97
N TRP A 30 10.87 -9.37 2.32
CA TRP A 30 10.15 -10.46 1.63
C TRP A 30 8.68 -10.46 2.01
N ARG A 31 8.38 -10.26 3.29
CA ARG A 31 7.02 -10.12 3.79
C ARG A 31 6.32 -8.94 3.12
N ASN A 32 6.93 -7.76 3.10
CA ASN A 32 6.34 -6.57 2.49
C ASN A 32 6.16 -6.72 0.98
N GLN A 33 7.13 -7.33 0.28
CA GLN A 33 7.00 -7.66 -1.13
C GLN A 33 5.82 -8.60 -1.39
N ALA A 34 5.66 -9.63 -0.56
CA ALA A 34 4.58 -10.61 -0.67
C ALA A 34 3.22 -9.95 -0.44
N LEU A 35 3.08 -9.16 0.64
CA LEU A 35 1.87 -8.39 0.92
C LEU A 35 1.52 -7.45 -0.24
N PHE A 36 2.50 -6.71 -0.77
CA PHE A 36 2.28 -5.81 -1.91
C PHE A 36 1.79 -6.57 -3.16
N LYS A 37 2.44 -7.69 -3.50
CA LYS A 37 2.03 -8.51 -4.66
C LYS A 37 0.66 -9.18 -4.46
N LYS A 38 0.34 -9.60 -3.23
CA LYS A 38 -0.99 -10.10 -2.86
C LYS A 38 -2.05 -9.03 -3.06
N ALA A 39 -1.81 -7.80 -2.58
CA ALA A 39 -2.74 -6.67 -2.73
C ALA A 39 -3.02 -6.36 -4.21
N LEU A 40 -1.99 -6.35 -5.07
CA LEU A 40 -2.20 -6.18 -6.51
C LEU A 40 -3.06 -7.29 -7.13
N CYS A 41 -2.87 -8.54 -6.70
CA CYS A 41 -3.70 -9.65 -7.19
C CYS A 41 -5.16 -9.52 -6.72
N LEU A 42 -5.38 -9.08 -5.47
CA LEU A 42 -6.72 -8.80 -4.94
C LEU A 42 -7.41 -7.69 -5.72
N GLU A 43 -6.69 -6.59 -5.99
CA GLU A 43 -7.22 -5.48 -6.80
C GLU A 43 -7.56 -5.94 -8.22
N LYS A 44 -6.70 -6.72 -8.88
CA LYS A 44 -6.95 -7.25 -10.22
C LYS A 44 -8.13 -8.22 -10.28
N LYS A 45 -8.51 -8.84 -9.16
CA LYS A 45 -9.74 -9.63 -9.03
C LYS A 45 -10.99 -8.79 -8.72
N GLY A 46 -10.84 -7.49 -8.52
CA GLY A 46 -11.93 -6.58 -8.12
C GLY A 46 -12.18 -6.52 -6.60
N ASP A 47 -11.40 -7.24 -5.79
CA ASP A 47 -11.51 -7.19 -4.33
C ASP A 47 -10.69 -6.02 -3.76
N ARG A 48 -11.21 -4.80 -3.99
CA ARG A 48 -10.57 -3.55 -3.55
C ARG A 48 -10.47 -3.44 -2.03
N THR A 49 -11.48 -3.91 -1.30
CA THR A 49 -11.49 -3.90 0.18
C THR A 49 -10.33 -4.72 0.74
N SER A 50 -10.15 -5.96 0.27
CA SER A 50 -9.04 -6.80 0.73
C SER A 50 -7.69 -6.31 0.23
N ALA A 51 -7.63 -5.72 -0.97
CA ALA A 51 -6.40 -5.10 -1.48
C ALA A 51 -5.94 -3.95 -0.57
N LEU A 52 -6.85 -3.02 -0.24
CA LEU A 52 -6.60 -1.91 0.65
C LEU A 52 -6.16 -2.39 2.04
N ALA A 53 -6.88 -3.35 2.64
CA ALA A 53 -6.50 -3.95 3.92
C ALA A 53 -5.11 -4.62 3.87
N THR A 54 -4.73 -5.19 2.73
CA THR A 54 -3.41 -5.82 2.56
C THR A 54 -2.30 -4.79 2.40
N PHE A 55 -2.55 -3.66 1.72
CA PHE A 55 -1.60 -2.54 1.70
C PHE A 55 -1.39 -1.93 3.08
N TYR A 56 -2.46 -1.78 3.88
CA TYR A 56 -2.36 -1.28 5.26
C TYR A 56 -1.44 -2.12 6.13
N LYS A 57 -1.42 -3.45 5.97
CA LYS A 57 -0.50 -4.33 6.70
C LYS A 57 0.97 -3.99 6.45
N VAL A 58 1.32 -3.51 5.26
CA VAL A 58 2.69 -3.04 4.96
C VAL A 58 2.98 -1.72 5.69
N LEU A 59 1.99 -0.84 5.80
CA LEU A 59 2.12 0.46 6.47
C LEU A 59 2.22 0.34 8.01
N GLU A 60 1.53 -0.64 8.59
CA GLU A 60 1.54 -0.90 10.04
C GLU A 60 2.88 -1.47 10.54
N ASP A 61 3.63 -2.18 9.69
CA ASP A 61 4.92 -2.77 10.06
C ASP A 61 6.04 -1.72 10.25
N GLU A 62 5.91 -0.51 9.68
CA GLU A 62 6.85 0.62 9.87
C GLU A 62 6.69 1.35 11.21
N ALA A 63 5.63 1.08 11.98
CA ALA A 63 5.41 1.71 13.30
C ALA A 63 6.27 1.10 14.42
N ARG A 64 7.13 0.12 14.11
CA ARG A 64 7.94 -0.60 15.10
C ARG A 64 9.34 0.03 15.23
N PRO A 65 9.68 0.64 16.38
CA PRO A 65 10.91 1.42 16.54
C PRO A 65 12.20 0.58 16.58
N ASP A 66 12.08 -0.74 16.74
CA ASP A 66 13.19 -1.70 16.85
C ASP A 66 13.65 -2.29 15.51
N ARG A 67 12.99 -1.94 14.40
CA ARG A 67 13.26 -2.52 13.08
C ARG A 67 13.83 -1.52 12.11
N ARG A 68 14.75 -2.00 11.25
CA ARG A 68 15.28 -1.22 10.13
C ARG A 68 14.10 -0.88 9.20
N ARG A 69 13.83 0.42 9.03
CA ARG A 69 12.77 0.92 8.15
C ARG A 69 12.93 0.36 6.75
N GLU A 70 11.92 -0.34 6.27
CA GLU A 70 11.82 -0.89 4.93
C GLU A 70 10.95 0.04 4.08
N ILE A 71 11.60 1.12 3.63
CA ILE A 71 10.95 2.27 3.04
C ILE A 71 10.43 2.00 1.60
N PHE A 72 11.00 1.02 0.89
CA PHE A 72 10.69 0.81 -0.52
C PHE A 72 9.27 0.28 -0.72
N TRP A 73 8.89 -0.81 -0.05
CA TRP A 73 7.52 -1.31 -0.15
C TRP A 73 6.53 -0.48 0.66
N TYR A 74 6.97 0.19 1.73
CA TYR A 74 6.16 1.15 2.45
C TYR A 74 5.57 2.24 1.52
N TYR A 75 6.43 2.96 0.77
CA TYR A 75 5.93 3.97 -0.16
C TYR A 75 5.05 3.35 -1.25
N LYS A 76 5.46 2.23 -1.84
CA LYS A 76 4.65 1.58 -2.88
C LYS A 76 3.26 1.20 -2.39
N ALA A 77 3.15 0.62 -1.19
CA ALA A 77 1.89 0.28 -0.59
C ALA A 77 1.06 1.52 -0.27
N GLY A 78 1.67 2.56 0.30
CA GLY A 78 0.97 3.81 0.63
C GLY A 78 0.41 4.51 -0.60
N PHE A 79 1.18 4.68 -1.67
CA PHE A 79 0.67 5.28 -2.91
C PHE A 79 -0.46 4.47 -3.54
N ASN A 80 -0.43 3.13 -3.46
CA ASN A 80 -1.52 2.31 -3.97
C ASN A 80 -2.76 2.34 -3.07
N ALA A 81 -2.59 2.36 -1.75
CA ALA A 81 -3.68 2.52 -0.80
C ALA A 81 -4.37 3.88 -0.98
N ALA A 82 -3.60 4.97 -1.07
CA ALA A 82 -4.13 6.31 -1.31
C ALA A 82 -4.90 6.38 -2.63
N ARG A 83 -4.35 5.84 -3.73
CA ARG A 83 -5.07 5.76 -5.02
C ARG A 83 -6.39 4.99 -4.90
N LEU A 84 -6.42 3.83 -4.23
CA LEU A 84 -7.67 3.08 -4.05
C LEU A 84 -8.72 3.88 -3.25
N LEU A 85 -8.29 4.70 -2.30
CA LEU A 85 -9.16 5.58 -1.54
C LEU A 85 -9.66 6.75 -2.40
N GLU A 86 -8.80 7.35 -3.22
CA GLU A 86 -9.19 8.37 -4.21
C GLU A 86 -10.20 7.81 -5.24
N ASP A 87 -9.97 6.60 -5.76
CA ASP A 87 -10.88 5.91 -6.69
C ASP A 87 -12.27 5.66 -6.05
N GLU A 88 -12.35 5.62 -4.72
CA GLU A 88 -13.60 5.48 -3.93
C GLU A 88 -14.10 6.81 -3.34
N SER A 89 -13.53 7.94 -3.76
CA SER A 89 -13.84 9.29 -3.27
C SER A 89 -13.66 9.48 -1.75
N LYS A 90 -12.80 8.68 -1.12
CA LYS A 90 -12.45 8.76 0.30
C LYS A 90 -11.27 9.70 0.52
N TRP A 91 -11.47 10.98 0.19
CA TRP A 91 -10.42 11.98 0.08
C TRP A 91 -9.64 12.20 1.38
N GLU A 92 -10.34 12.27 2.52
CA GLU A 92 -9.73 12.46 3.84
C GLU A 92 -8.85 11.27 4.20
N SER A 93 -9.28 10.05 3.87
CA SER A 93 -8.51 8.84 4.12
C SER A 93 -7.27 8.78 3.23
N ALA A 94 -7.39 9.17 1.95
CA ALA A 94 -6.24 9.27 1.05
C ALA A 94 -5.23 10.31 1.53
N ALA A 95 -5.71 11.49 1.96
CA ALA A 95 -4.88 12.54 2.55
C ALA A 95 -4.10 12.04 3.78
N ALA A 96 -4.76 11.33 4.68
CA ALA A 96 -4.11 10.74 5.87
C ALA A 96 -3.02 9.72 5.51
N ILE A 97 -3.15 9.00 4.38
CA ILE A 97 -2.07 8.14 3.89
C ILE A 97 -0.90 8.97 3.38
N TYR A 98 -1.15 10.00 2.57
CA TYR A 98 -0.07 10.85 2.07
C TYR A 98 0.66 11.58 3.20
N GLU A 99 -0.04 12.04 4.24
CA GLU A 99 0.58 12.62 5.43
C GLU A 99 1.57 11.66 6.10
N LYS A 100 1.19 10.39 6.26
CA LYS A 100 2.09 9.35 6.77
C LYS A 100 3.33 9.18 5.88
N LEU A 101 3.13 9.16 4.56
CA LEU A 101 4.23 9.06 3.60
C LEU A 101 5.18 10.27 3.63
N VAL A 102 4.65 11.48 3.85
CA VAL A 102 5.45 12.69 4.03
C VAL A 102 6.29 12.58 5.30
N ALA A 103 5.65 12.23 6.42
CA ALA A 103 6.28 12.11 7.75
C ALA A 103 7.36 11.02 7.83
N ALA A 104 7.39 10.06 6.90
CA ALA A 104 8.45 9.07 6.82
C ALA A 104 9.83 9.64 6.41
N GLU A 105 9.86 10.88 5.87
CA GLU A 105 11.09 11.60 5.45
C GLU A 105 12.03 10.79 4.54
N GLY A 106 11.47 9.91 3.72
CA GLY A 106 12.21 9.04 2.81
C GLY A 106 12.29 9.60 1.38
N SER A 107 12.85 8.79 0.48
CA SER A 107 13.16 9.20 -0.90
C SER A 107 11.97 9.64 -1.75
N ARG A 108 10.74 9.40 -1.28
CA ARG A 108 9.49 9.78 -1.98
C ARG A 108 8.57 10.68 -1.16
N SER A 109 9.06 11.27 -0.06
CA SER A 109 8.26 12.23 0.74
C SER A 109 7.81 13.44 -0.07
N GLU A 110 8.66 13.99 -0.94
CA GLU A 110 8.27 15.15 -1.77
C GLU A 110 7.19 14.80 -2.81
N GLU A 111 7.20 13.59 -3.38
CA GLU A 111 6.11 13.11 -4.24
C GLU A 111 4.81 13.00 -3.45
N ALA A 112 4.85 12.44 -2.23
CA ALA A 112 3.68 12.33 -1.37
C ALA A 112 3.13 13.71 -0.98
N LYS A 113 4.01 14.67 -0.69
CA LYS A 113 3.64 16.05 -0.35
C LYS A 113 2.97 16.76 -1.53
N ALA A 114 3.50 16.59 -2.73
CA ALA A 114 2.90 17.14 -3.94
C ALA A 114 1.48 16.59 -4.18
N ARG A 115 1.28 15.26 -4.05
CA ARG A 115 -0.05 14.63 -4.16
C ARG A 115 -1.01 15.08 -3.06
N LEU A 116 -0.55 15.14 -1.82
CA LEU A 116 -1.34 15.63 -0.69
C LEU A 116 -1.85 17.05 -0.93
N ASN A 117 -0.95 17.96 -1.34
CA ASN A 117 -1.31 19.35 -1.59
C ASN A 117 -2.34 19.46 -2.72
N HIS A 118 -2.14 18.71 -3.81
CA HIS A 118 -3.09 18.67 -4.91
C HIS A 118 -4.47 18.17 -4.46
N LEU A 119 -4.53 17.04 -3.75
CA LEU A 119 -5.76 16.46 -3.24
C LEU A 119 -6.51 17.43 -2.31
N ARG A 120 -5.78 18.12 -1.42
CA ARG A 120 -6.37 19.12 -0.50
C ARG A 120 -6.95 20.31 -1.25
N LEU A 121 -6.29 20.78 -2.31
CA LEU A 121 -6.78 21.88 -3.13
C LEU A 121 -8.03 21.50 -3.91
N GLU A 122 -8.06 20.32 -4.53
CA GLU A 122 -9.19 19.87 -5.36
C GLU A 122 -10.44 19.53 -4.54
N HIS A 123 -10.25 18.99 -3.33
CA HIS A 123 -11.35 18.52 -2.48
C HIS A 123 -11.58 19.39 -1.23
N PHE A 124 -10.94 20.56 -1.17
CA PHE A 124 -11.08 21.53 -0.08
C PHE A 124 -10.82 20.94 1.32
N LEU A 125 -9.83 20.05 1.44
CA LEU A 125 -9.45 19.41 2.69
C LEU A 125 -8.48 20.31 3.48
N TRP A 126 -9.03 21.29 4.18
CA TRP A 126 -8.27 22.18 5.06
C TRP A 126 -8.40 21.70 6.50
N THR A 127 -7.26 21.54 7.18
CA THR A 127 -7.23 21.36 8.63
C THR A 127 -7.25 22.73 9.30
N ASP A 128 -8.19 22.95 10.21
CA ASP A 128 -8.22 24.12 11.10
C ASP A 128 -6.99 24.17 12.03
#